data_AF-A0A0C3NG57-F1
#
_entry.id   AF-A0A0C3NG57-F1
#
_cell.length_a   1.000
_cell.length_b   1.000
_cell.length_c   1.000
_cell.angle_alpha   90.00
_cell.angle_beta   90.00
_cell.angle_gamma   90.00
#
_symmetry.space_group_name_H-M   'P 1'
#
loop_
_entity.id
_entity.type
_entity.pdbx_description
1 polymer ?
#
loop_
_entity_poly.entity_id
_entity_poly.type
_entity_poly.pdbx_seq_one_letter_code
_entity_poly.pdbx_strand_id
1 'polypeptide(L)'
;MSCPQCTQGYILPGEPVGSMVDGVYFSPAPEGASSTKAVFLLTDVFGLALKNNKILADELAKRVGCDVWVPDLFAGNPPVTVDELEPLLVDRPGEKMTWGSKFRFLFLLITHLHKFIGVRAGVVDPRTTEVVNKIKKDKGYQKVGAAGYCFGGSVAVRLGSTDLFDSLVVLHPGSITVDQIKAVKKPTAWVCAEDDMSFKKPLRDEAEAIFAARKDKPDFVEYEFVDYKGTCHGFAARPNLGISEIYEAHKAALEQTAAWLSKTLE
;
A
#
# COMPACT_ATOMS: atom_id res chain seq x y z
N MET A 1 25.03 -4.85 -25.42
CA MET A 1 24.46 -6.00 -24.68
C MET A 1 23.58 -5.40 -23.60
N SER A 2 22.26 -5.39 -23.81
CA SER A 2 21.28 -4.89 -22.84
C SER A 2 21.36 -5.75 -21.58
N CYS A 3 21.49 -5.14 -20.40
CA CYS A 3 21.51 -5.90 -19.15
C CYS A 3 20.21 -6.72 -19.02
N PRO A 4 20.25 -8.02 -18.67
CA PRO A 4 19.05 -8.84 -18.47
C PRO A 4 18.08 -8.26 -17.42
N GLN A 5 18.58 -7.41 -16.50
CA GLN A 5 17.75 -6.70 -15.54
C GLN A 5 16.94 -5.57 -16.21
N CYS A 6 17.45 -4.92 -17.26
CA CYS A 6 16.76 -3.82 -17.95
C CYS A 6 15.45 -4.24 -18.65
N THR A 7 15.18 -5.54 -18.79
CA THR A 7 13.93 -6.07 -19.38
C THR A 7 12.94 -6.60 -18.34
N GLN A 8 13.26 -6.52 -17.03
CA GLN A 8 12.47 -7.19 -15.99
C GLN A 8 11.16 -6.47 -15.61
N GLY A 9 10.86 -5.31 -16.21
CA GLY A 9 9.59 -4.61 -16.01
C GLY A 9 9.28 -4.36 -14.54
N TYR A 10 8.00 -4.37 -14.19
CA TYR A 10 7.49 -4.00 -12.88
C TYR A 10 6.73 -5.12 -12.16
N ILE A 11 6.66 -6.31 -12.79
CA ILE A 11 6.01 -7.48 -12.23
C ILE A 11 7.01 -8.22 -11.34
N LEU A 12 6.66 -8.40 -10.07
CA LEU A 12 7.53 -9.10 -9.13
C LEU A 12 7.76 -10.55 -9.57
N PRO A 13 8.99 -11.08 -9.40
CA PRO A 13 9.30 -12.45 -9.77
C PRO A 13 8.60 -13.47 -8.86
N GLY A 14 8.38 -14.68 -9.39
CA GLY A 14 7.70 -15.77 -8.69
C GLY A 14 6.20 -15.82 -8.96
N GLU A 15 5.53 -16.84 -8.43
CA GLU A 15 4.08 -17.02 -8.51
C GLU A 15 3.47 -16.89 -7.11
N PRO A 16 2.25 -16.34 -6.98
CA PRO A 16 1.55 -16.32 -5.71
C PRO A 16 1.27 -17.74 -5.21
N VAL A 17 1.48 -17.99 -3.92
CA VAL A 17 1.36 -19.31 -3.29
C VAL A 17 0.13 -19.43 -2.39
N GLY A 18 -0.42 -18.31 -1.91
CA GLY A 18 -1.74 -18.26 -1.28
C GLY A 18 -2.89 -18.57 -2.24
N SER A 19 -4.12 -18.43 -1.75
CA SER A 19 -5.35 -18.87 -2.45
C SER A 19 -6.44 -17.82 -2.40
N MET A 20 -7.40 -17.88 -3.32
CA MET A 20 -8.61 -17.05 -3.27
C MET A 20 -9.68 -17.73 -2.41
N VAL A 21 -10.20 -17.02 -1.41
CA VAL A 21 -11.27 -17.45 -0.50
C VAL A 21 -12.34 -16.37 -0.49
N ASP A 22 -13.55 -16.69 -0.95
CA ASP A 22 -14.69 -15.75 -1.01
C ASP A 22 -14.39 -14.39 -1.67
N GLY A 23 -13.57 -14.39 -2.73
CA GLY A 23 -13.18 -13.16 -3.44
C GLY A 23 -12.08 -12.34 -2.75
N VAL A 24 -11.50 -12.86 -1.66
CA VAL A 24 -10.35 -12.28 -0.94
C VAL A 24 -9.14 -13.17 -1.16
N TYR A 25 -7.96 -12.61 -1.41
CA TYR A 25 -6.75 -13.42 -1.45
C TYR A 25 -6.25 -13.68 -0.03
N PHE A 26 -5.88 -14.93 0.25
CA PHE A 26 -5.44 -15.39 1.55
C PHE A 26 -4.06 -16.04 1.43
N SER A 27 -3.10 -15.50 2.17
CA SER A 27 -1.79 -16.10 2.38
C SER A 27 -1.66 -16.52 3.85
N PRO A 28 -1.55 -17.83 4.14
CA PRO A 28 -1.46 -18.31 5.52
C PRO A 28 -0.10 -17.99 6.14
N ALA A 29 -0.08 -17.85 7.46
CA ALA A 29 1.16 -17.82 8.22
C ALA A 29 2.00 -19.10 7.98
N PRO A 30 3.33 -19.03 8.10
CA PRO A 30 4.18 -20.22 8.08
C PRO A 30 3.77 -21.24 9.15
N GLU A 31 4.01 -22.53 8.88
CA GLU A 31 3.73 -23.59 9.85
C GLU A 31 4.41 -23.30 11.20
N GLY A 32 3.64 -23.39 12.29
CA GLY A 32 4.11 -23.11 13.65
C GLY A 32 4.01 -21.65 14.09
N ALA A 33 3.59 -20.72 13.21
CA ALA A 33 3.34 -19.33 13.57
C ALA A 33 1.97 -19.13 14.27
N SER A 34 1.86 -18.06 15.07
CA SER A 34 0.64 -17.77 15.86
C SER A 34 -0.55 -17.39 14.99
N SER A 35 -1.72 -17.96 15.28
CA SER A 35 -2.98 -17.73 14.54
C SER A 35 -3.85 -16.58 15.06
N THR A 36 -3.41 -15.82 16.08
CA THR A 36 -4.25 -14.79 16.73
C THR A 36 -4.17 -13.41 16.10
N LYS A 37 -3.25 -13.19 15.15
CA LYS A 37 -3.05 -11.90 14.47
C LYS A 37 -3.08 -12.05 12.96
N ALA A 38 -3.43 -10.97 12.27
CA ALA A 38 -3.42 -10.93 10.81
C ALA A 38 -3.05 -9.54 10.27
N VAL A 39 -2.63 -9.50 9.01
CA VAL A 39 -2.37 -8.27 8.26
C VAL A 39 -3.31 -8.22 7.06
N PHE A 40 -3.86 -7.03 6.79
CA PHE A 40 -4.63 -6.75 5.59
C PHE A 40 -3.79 -5.91 4.63
N LEU A 41 -3.41 -6.49 3.49
CA LEU A 41 -2.76 -5.74 2.43
C LEU A 41 -3.84 -5.01 1.62
N LEU A 42 -3.84 -3.68 1.68
CA LEU A 42 -4.77 -2.85 0.91
C LEU A 42 -4.09 -2.48 -0.41
N THR A 43 -4.68 -2.94 -1.50
CA THR A 43 -4.08 -2.91 -2.85
C THR A 43 -3.93 -1.51 -3.41
N ASP A 44 -3.00 -1.38 -4.35
CA ASP A 44 -2.92 -0.23 -5.23
C ASP A 44 -4.12 -0.16 -6.20
N VAL A 45 -4.09 0.82 -7.10
CA VAL A 45 -5.19 1.13 -8.02
C VAL A 45 -5.52 0.01 -9.01
N PHE A 46 -4.66 -1.01 -9.15
CA PHE A 46 -4.87 -2.15 -10.05
C PHE A 46 -5.59 -3.32 -9.37
N GLY A 47 -5.65 -3.33 -8.03
CA GLY A 47 -6.36 -4.34 -7.27
C GLY A 47 -5.76 -5.74 -7.38
N LEU A 48 -6.60 -6.75 -7.12
CA LEU A 48 -6.20 -8.18 -7.18
C LEU A 48 -5.84 -8.68 -8.59
N ALA A 49 -6.11 -7.88 -9.63
CA ALA A 49 -5.71 -8.18 -10.99
C ALA A 49 -4.18 -8.08 -11.17
N LEU A 50 -3.54 -7.15 -10.43
CA LEU A 50 -2.08 -7.09 -10.39
C LEU A 50 -1.53 -8.19 -9.48
N LYS A 51 -0.75 -9.09 -10.07
CA LYS A 51 -0.10 -10.21 -9.41
C LYS A 51 0.80 -9.79 -8.23
N ASN A 52 1.46 -8.64 -8.32
CA ASN A 52 2.36 -8.14 -7.27
C ASN A 52 1.66 -8.06 -5.90
N ASN A 53 0.40 -7.64 -5.86
CA ASN A 53 -0.36 -7.52 -4.61
C ASN A 53 -0.46 -8.86 -3.87
N LYS A 54 -0.51 -9.98 -4.60
CA LYS A 54 -0.57 -11.34 -4.03
C LYS A 54 0.82 -11.81 -3.59
N ILE A 55 1.85 -11.57 -4.42
CA ILE A 55 3.25 -11.88 -4.07
C ILE A 55 3.68 -11.13 -2.81
N LEU A 56 3.33 -9.84 -2.69
CA LEU A 56 3.61 -9.03 -1.51
C LEU A 56 2.92 -9.59 -0.27
N ALA A 57 1.68 -10.07 -0.41
CA ALA A 57 0.97 -10.71 0.69
C ALA A 57 1.68 -11.99 1.17
N ASP A 58 2.15 -12.82 0.22
CA ASP A 58 2.91 -14.03 0.55
C ASP A 58 4.25 -13.72 1.24
N GLU A 59 4.95 -12.69 0.79
CA GLU A 59 6.19 -12.27 1.43
C GLU A 59 5.96 -11.67 2.83
N LEU A 60 4.89 -10.89 3.02
CA LEU A 60 4.52 -10.37 4.33
C LEU A 60 4.11 -11.49 5.29
N ALA A 61 3.38 -12.50 4.82
CA ALA A 61 2.96 -13.63 5.66
C ALA A 61 4.17 -14.34 6.24
N LYS A 62 5.18 -14.59 5.40
CA LYS A 62 6.46 -15.20 5.81
C LYS A 62 7.23 -14.32 6.79
N ARG A 63 7.36 -13.02 6.52
CA ARG A 63 8.21 -12.11 7.30
C ARG A 63 7.61 -11.70 8.64
N VAL A 64 6.30 -11.45 8.68
CA VAL A 64 5.59 -11.08 9.91
C VAL A 64 5.23 -12.31 10.73
N GLY A 65 5.14 -13.48 10.10
CA GLY A 65 4.76 -14.72 10.75
C GLY A 65 3.29 -14.69 11.17
N CYS A 66 2.40 -14.23 10.29
CA CYS A 66 0.95 -14.23 10.51
C CYS A 66 0.19 -14.34 9.20
N ASP A 67 -1.11 -14.57 9.32
CA ASP A 67 -2.01 -14.60 8.17
C ASP A 67 -2.07 -13.23 7.48
N VAL A 68 -2.07 -13.23 6.15
CA VAL A 68 -2.24 -12.02 5.33
C VAL A 68 -3.44 -12.16 4.41
N TRP A 69 -4.31 -11.16 4.45
CA TRP A 69 -5.51 -11.08 3.63
C TRP A 69 -5.41 -9.88 2.68
N VAL A 70 -5.87 -10.05 1.45
CA VAL A 70 -5.93 -8.98 0.45
C VAL A 70 -7.38 -8.81 0.02
N PRO A 71 -8.13 -7.90 0.64
CA PRO A 71 -9.50 -7.62 0.27
C PRO A 71 -9.56 -6.98 -1.13
N ASP A 72 -10.61 -7.33 -1.88
CA ASP A 72 -10.90 -6.66 -3.14
C ASP A 72 -11.52 -5.28 -2.88
N LEU A 73 -10.68 -4.25 -2.94
CA LEU A 73 -11.09 -2.86 -2.75
C LEU A 73 -12.07 -2.38 -3.81
N PHE A 74 -12.12 -3.03 -4.98
CA PHE A 74 -12.84 -2.56 -6.16
C PHE A 74 -14.01 -3.45 -6.59
N ALA A 75 -14.28 -4.54 -5.86
CA ALA A 75 -15.32 -5.52 -6.17
C ALA A 75 -15.26 -5.99 -7.64
N GLY A 76 -14.06 -6.38 -8.07
CA GLY A 76 -13.77 -6.90 -9.41
C GLY A 76 -13.63 -5.84 -10.50
N ASN A 77 -13.79 -4.54 -10.16
CA ASN A 77 -13.78 -3.46 -11.15
C ASN A 77 -12.73 -2.39 -10.82
N PRO A 78 -11.42 -2.70 -10.91
CA PRO A 78 -10.37 -1.72 -10.69
C PRO A 78 -10.49 -0.54 -11.68
N PRO A 79 -10.19 0.69 -11.23
CA PRO A 79 -10.44 1.87 -12.03
C PRO A 79 -9.45 2.04 -13.19
N VAL A 80 -8.28 1.38 -13.17
CA VAL A 80 -7.32 1.33 -14.29
C VAL A 80 -6.63 -0.02 -14.34
N THR A 81 -6.07 -0.36 -15.51
CA THR A 81 -5.20 -1.51 -15.71
C THR A 81 -3.72 -1.10 -15.77
N VAL A 82 -2.82 -2.07 -15.55
CA VAL A 82 -1.37 -1.83 -15.55
C VAL A 82 -0.92 -1.25 -16.88
N ASP A 83 -1.34 -1.83 -18.00
CA ASP A 83 -0.97 -1.41 -19.36
C ASP A 83 -1.43 0.03 -19.69
N GLU A 84 -2.49 0.50 -19.06
CA GLU A 84 -3.02 1.85 -19.27
C GLU A 84 -2.21 2.92 -18.53
N LEU A 85 -1.81 2.63 -17.29
CA LEU A 85 -1.22 3.63 -16.39
C LEU A 85 0.30 3.56 -16.33
N GLU A 86 0.89 2.37 -16.29
CA GLU A 86 2.32 2.18 -16.09
C GLU A 86 3.20 2.92 -17.11
N PRO A 87 2.90 2.92 -18.43
CA PRO A 87 3.69 3.66 -19.41
C PRO A 87 3.68 5.19 -19.23
N LEU A 88 2.84 5.70 -18.32
CA LEU A 88 2.69 7.12 -18.02
C LEU A 88 3.42 7.52 -16.74
N LEU A 89 3.88 6.55 -15.94
CA LEU A 89 4.59 6.77 -14.69
C LEU A 89 6.09 6.93 -14.94
N VAL A 90 6.76 7.60 -14.00
CA VAL A 90 8.21 7.86 -14.04
C VAL A 90 8.92 6.99 -13.03
N ASP A 91 10.13 6.57 -13.37
CA ASP A 91 10.92 5.67 -12.52
C ASP A 91 11.88 6.43 -11.59
N ARG A 92 12.39 7.58 -12.04
CA ARG A 92 13.45 8.29 -11.32
C ARG A 92 13.01 9.68 -10.85
N PRO A 93 13.46 10.12 -9.67
CA PRO A 93 13.26 11.47 -9.20
C PRO A 93 13.70 12.53 -10.21
N GLY A 94 12.89 13.57 -10.36
CA GLY A 94 13.16 14.68 -11.28
C GLY A 94 12.79 14.40 -12.74
N GLU A 95 12.49 13.14 -13.11
CA GLU A 95 11.90 12.85 -14.41
C GLU A 95 10.47 13.40 -14.47
N LYS A 96 10.16 14.10 -15.55
CA LYS A 96 8.82 14.63 -15.77
C LYS A 96 8.15 13.79 -16.83
N MET A 97 6.89 13.46 -16.56
CA MET A 97 6.01 12.87 -17.57
C MET A 97 6.08 13.71 -18.86
N THR A 98 6.34 13.03 -19.99
CA THR A 98 6.42 13.67 -21.29
C THR A 98 5.09 14.35 -21.63
N TRP A 99 5.10 15.34 -22.53
CA TRP A 99 3.86 16.03 -22.90
C TRP A 99 2.82 15.08 -23.50
N GLY A 100 3.26 14.10 -24.31
CA GLY A 100 2.41 13.04 -24.85
C GLY A 100 1.84 12.14 -23.74
N SER A 101 2.66 11.71 -22.79
CA SER A 101 2.20 10.92 -21.64
C SER A 101 1.23 11.71 -20.77
N LYS A 102 1.42 13.02 -20.57
CA LYS A 102 0.48 13.89 -19.85
C LYS A 102 -0.88 13.98 -20.53
N PHE A 103 -0.89 14.13 -21.85
CA PHE A 103 -2.14 14.14 -22.62
C PHE A 103 -2.86 12.79 -22.53
N ARG A 104 -2.13 11.67 -22.66
CA ARG A 104 -2.69 10.32 -22.50
C ARG A 104 -3.21 10.08 -21.09
N PHE A 105 -2.49 10.54 -20.07
CA PHE A 105 -2.93 10.46 -18.67
C PHE A 105 -4.21 11.25 -18.44
N LEU A 106 -4.28 12.49 -18.94
CA LEU A 106 -5.51 13.28 -18.86
C LEU A 106 -6.68 12.61 -19.59
N PHE A 107 -6.44 12.07 -20.78
CA PHE A 107 -7.45 11.33 -21.54
C PHE A 107 -7.91 10.06 -20.78
N LEU A 108 -6.99 9.32 -20.17
CA LEU A 108 -7.30 8.18 -19.32
C LEU A 108 -8.20 8.60 -18.16
N LEU A 109 -7.87 9.68 -17.44
CA LEU A 109 -8.68 10.19 -16.34
C LEU A 109 -10.10 10.57 -16.79
N ILE A 110 -10.23 11.24 -17.95
CA ILE A 110 -11.54 11.65 -18.49
C ILE A 110 -12.39 10.42 -18.86
N THR A 111 -11.81 9.47 -19.59
CA THR A 111 -12.52 8.25 -20.01
C THR A 111 -12.92 7.36 -18.83
N HIS A 112 -12.13 7.39 -17.76
CA HIS A 112 -12.34 6.55 -16.57
C HIS A 112 -13.09 7.27 -15.44
N LEU A 113 -13.53 8.52 -15.63
CA LEU A 113 -14.20 9.33 -14.60
C LEU A 113 -15.38 8.61 -13.94
N HIS A 114 -16.17 7.87 -14.72
CA HIS A 114 -17.30 7.09 -14.22
C HIS A 114 -16.87 5.95 -13.28
N LYS A 115 -15.72 5.30 -13.51
CA LYS A 115 -15.18 4.27 -12.61
C LYS A 115 -14.74 4.86 -11.27
N PHE A 116 -14.29 6.12 -11.26
CA PHE A 116 -13.91 6.79 -10.02
C PHE A 116 -15.08 6.99 -9.03
N ILE A 117 -16.33 6.96 -9.50
CA ILE A 117 -17.52 6.96 -8.61
C ILE A 117 -17.54 5.69 -7.73
N GLY A 118 -17.14 4.55 -8.30
CA GLY A 118 -17.10 3.25 -7.60
C GLY A 118 -15.93 3.10 -6.63
N VAL A 119 -14.95 4.00 -6.69
CA VAL A 119 -13.74 3.95 -5.83
C VAL A 119 -13.64 5.12 -4.85
N ARG A 120 -14.71 5.92 -4.73
CA ARG A 120 -14.77 6.99 -3.71
C ARG A 120 -14.74 6.39 -2.30
N ALA A 121 -14.22 7.17 -1.35
CA ALA A 121 -14.11 6.77 0.06
C ALA A 121 -15.43 6.18 0.63
N GLY A 122 -16.57 6.83 0.34
CA GLY A 122 -17.89 6.35 0.79
C GLY A 122 -18.38 5.02 0.20
N VAL A 123 -17.65 4.41 -0.72
CA VAL A 123 -17.93 3.07 -1.27
C VAL A 123 -16.88 2.06 -0.81
N VAL A 124 -15.60 2.44 -0.91
CA VAL A 124 -14.49 1.54 -0.59
C VAL A 124 -14.31 1.34 0.91
N ASP A 125 -14.43 2.40 1.70
CA ASP A 125 -14.16 2.32 3.15
C ASP A 125 -15.18 1.42 3.87
N PRO A 126 -16.51 1.52 3.62
CA PRO A 126 -17.48 0.57 4.17
C PRO A 126 -17.25 -0.87 3.72
N ARG A 127 -16.97 -1.08 2.43
CA ARG A 127 -16.68 -2.42 1.88
C ARG A 127 -15.46 -3.06 2.57
N THR A 128 -14.39 -2.29 2.68
CA THR A 128 -13.15 -2.72 3.35
C THR A 128 -13.44 -3.05 4.82
N THR A 129 -14.18 -2.18 5.51
CA THR A 129 -14.58 -2.37 6.91
C THR A 129 -15.40 -3.64 7.10
N GLU A 130 -16.37 -3.91 6.22
CA GLU A 130 -17.21 -5.11 6.28
C GLU A 130 -16.39 -6.39 6.11
N VAL A 131 -15.54 -6.45 5.09
CA VAL A 131 -14.70 -7.62 4.80
C VAL A 131 -13.71 -7.88 5.94
N VAL A 132 -13.03 -6.84 6.43
CA VAL A 132 -12.08 -6.95 7.54
C VAL A 132 -12.77 -7.44 8.81
N ASN A 133 -13.93 -6.86 9.18
CA ASN A 133 -14.67 -7.28 10.37
C ASN A 133 -15.18 -8.72 10.25
N LYS A 134 -15.67 -9.12 9.08
CA LYS A 134 -16.09 -10.51 8.83
C LYS A 134 -14.93 -11.47 9.05
N ILE A 135 -13.79 -11.23 8.40
CA ILE A 135 -12.61 -12.10 8.51
C ILE A 135 -12.07 -12.11 9.95
N LYS A 136 -11.96 -10.95 10.60
CA LYS A 136 -11.53 -10.83 12.01
C LYS A 136 -12.40 -11.69 12.93
N LYS A 137 -13.72 -11.65 12.74
CA LYS A 137 -14.68 -12.46 13.51
C LYS A 137 -14.57 -13.95 13.18
N ASP A 138 -14.60 -14.32 11.91
CA ASP A 138 -14.64 -15.72 11.46
C ASP A 138 -13.36 -16.48 11.81
N LYS A 139 -12.21 -15.79 11.80
CA LYS A 139 -10.91 -16.36 12.16
C LYS A 139 -10.54 -16.16 13.63
N GLY A 140 -11.26 -15.32 14.36
CA GLY A 140 -11.00 -15.04 15.76
C GLY A 140 -9.72 -14.23 16.01
N TYR A 141 -9.32 -13.36 15.07
CA TYR A 141 -8.13 -12.52 15.25
C TYR A 141 -8.35 -11.49 16.36
N GLN A 142 -7.38 -11.39 17.26
CA GLN A 142 -7.36 -10.42 18.35
C GLN A 142 -6.85 -9.07 17.89
N LYS A 143 -5.75 -9.06 17.13
CA LYS A 143 -5.14 -7.88 16.54
C LYS A 143 -5.05 -7.99 15.03
N VAL A 144 -5.30 -6.89 14.33
CA VAL A 144 -5.18 -6.81 12.87
C VAL A 144 -4.46 -5.55 12.43
N GLY A 145 -3.47 -5.69 11.56
CA GLY A 145 -2.77 -4.55 10.95
C GLY A 145 -3.20 -4.30 9.51
N ALA A 146 -2.85 -3.14 8.96
CA ALA A 146 -3.01 -2.85 7.53
C ALA A 146 -1.68 -2.41 6.91
N ALA A 147 -1.37 -2.94 5.72
CA ALA A 147 -0.30 -2.45 4.85
C ALA A 147 -0.93 -1.91 3.56
N GLY A 148 -1.01 -0.58 3.43
CA GLY A 148 -1.71 0.08 2.33
C GLY A 148 -0.77 0.65 1.28
N TYR A 149 -0.92 0.21 0.03
CA TYR A 149 -0.11 0.66 -1.10
C TYR A 149 -0.88 1.64 -1.98
N CYS A 150 -0.31 2.81 -2.29
CA CYS A 150 -0.94 3.80 -3.19
C CYS A 150 -2.39 4.11 -2.75
N PHE A 151 -3.38 3.70 -3.55
CA PHE A 151 -4.80 3.84 -3.24
C PHE A 151 -5.17 3.20 -1.90
N GLY A 152 -4.67 1.99 -1.63
CA GLY A 152 -4.80 1.31 -0.35
C GLY A 152 -4.11 2.05 0.80
N GLY A 153 -3.06 2.82 0.52
CA GLY A 153 -2.43 3.73 1.50
C GLY A 153 -3.38 4.86 1.91
N SER A 154 -4.09 5.45 0.95
CA SER A 154 -5.15 6.44 1.26
C SER A 154 -6.30 5.81 2.05
N VAL A 155 -6.69 4.56 1.75
CA VAL A 155 -7.69 3.81 2.53
C VAL A 155 -7.18 3.58 3.96
N ALA A 156 -5.92 3.17 4.14
CA ALA A 156 -5.31 2.95 5.44
C ALA A 156 -5.32 4.23 6.30
N VAL A 157 -4.97 5.39 5.72
CA VAL A 157 -5.01 6.68 6.43
C VAL A 157 -6.44 7.03 6.85
N ARG A 158 -7.44 6.88 5.96
CA ARG A 158 -8.85 7.18 6.29
C ARG A 158 -9.40 6.24 7.37
N LEU A 159 -9.12 4.95 7.28
CA LEU A 159 -9.57 3.96 8.26
C LEU A 159 -8.73 4.01 9.55
N GLY A 160 -7.56 4.64 9.52
CA GLY A 160 -6.69 4.85 10.68
C GLY A 160 -7.26 5.78 11.75
N SER A 161 -8.35 6.49 11.46
CA SER A 161 -9.10 7.25 12.48
C SER A 161 -10.13 6.41 13.25
N THR A 162 -10.33 5.16 12.84
CA THR A 162 -11.28 4.20 13.41
C THR A 162 -10.56 3.12 14.23
N ASP A 163 -11.31 2.22 14.86
CA ASP A 163 -10.77 1.05 15.59
C ASP A 163 -10.68 -0.22 14.73
N LEU A 164 -10.77 -0.08 13.39
CA LEU A 164 -10.71 -1.23 12.49
C LEU A 164 -9.36 -1.96 12.53
N PHE A 165 -8.27 -1.19 12.59
CA PHE A 165 -6.90 -1.68 12.61
C PHE A 165 -6.18 -1.27 13.88
N ASP A 166 -5.25 -2.12 14.32
CA ASP A 166 -4.40 -1.92 15.49
C ASP A 166 -3.04 -1.31 15.12
N SER A 167 -2.61 -1.47 13.87
CA SER A 167 -1.36 -0.92 13.33
C SER A 167 -1.46 -0.66 11.83
N LEU A 168 -0.76 0.36 11.34
CA LEU A 168 -0.78 0.78 9.94
C LEU A 168 0.64 0.87 9.37
N VAL A 169 0.78 0.50 8.11
CA VAL A 169 1.90 0.87 7.26
C VAL A 169 1.34 1.53 6.00
N VAL A 170 1.73 2.78 5.76
CA VAL A 170 1.27 3.60 4.65
C VAL A 170 2.40 3.69 3.62
N LEU A 171 2.22 3.05 2.46
CA LEU A 171 3.22 2.96 1.42
C LEU A 171 2.86 3.82 0.22
N HIS A 172 3.67 4.87 -0.02
CA HIS A 172 3.52 5.85 -1.10
C HIS A 172 2.05 6.19 -1.37
N PRO A 173 1.31 6.76 -0.39
CA PRO A 173 -0.13 6.85 -0.46
C PRO A 173 -0.59 7.69 -1.65
N GLY A 174 -1.77 7.36 -2.17
CA GLY A 174 -2.49 8.24 -3.07
C GLY A 174 -2.92 9.53 -2.35
N SER A 175 -3.76 10.33 -2.99
CA SER A 175 -4.23 11.61 -2.44
C SER A 175 -4.84 11.45 -1.03
N ILE A 176 -4.30 12.21 -0.08
CA ILE A 176 -4.74 12.31 1.31
C ILE A 176 -4.73 13.78 1.74
N THR A 177 -5.54 14.12 2.73
CA THR A 177 -5.60 15.49 3.29
C THR A 177 -4.91 15.58 4.64
N VAL A 178 -4.50 16.79 5.01
CA VAL A 178 -3.96 17.11 6.34
C VAL A 178 -4.92 16.68 7.46
N ASP A 179 -6.22 16.89 7.28
CA ASP A 179 -7.22 16.48 8.28
C ASP A 179 -7.30 14.97 8.45
N GLN A 180 -7.17 14.21 7.35
CA GLN A 180 -7.11 12.75 7.42
C GLN A 180 -5.86 12.28 8.18
N ILE A 181 -4.71 12.90 7.93
CA ILE A 181 -3.46 12.61 8.66
C ILE A 181 -3.61 12.94 10.16
N LYS A 182 -4.18 14.10 10.49
CA LYS A 182 -4.48 14.50 11.87
C LYS A 182 -5.43 13.52 12.56
N ALA A 183 -6.33 12.89 11.82
CA ALA A 183 -7.31 11.97 12.37
C ALA A 183 -6.75 10.56 12.66
N VAL A 184 -5.55 10.20 12.20
CA VAL A 184 -4.95 8.88 12.46
C VAL A 184 -4.68 8.70 13.95
N LYS A 185 -5.17 7.59 14.54
CA LYS A 185 -5.09 7.26 15.97
C LYS A 185 -4.36 5.96 16.27
N LYS A 186 -3.76 5.34 15.25
CA LYS A 186 -3.09 4.05 15.37
C LYS A 186 -1.58 4.21 15.13
N PRO A 187 -0.75 3.35 15.74
CA PRO A 187 0.66 3.26 15.37
C PRO A 187 0.82 3.17 13.85
N THR A 188 1.67 4.01 13.27
CA THR A 188 1.80 4.10 11.81
C THR A 188 3.23 4.28 11.31
N ALA A 189 3.68 3.40 10.42
CA ALA A 189 4.88 3.61 9.61
C ALA A 189 4.53 4.21 8.24
N TRP A 190 5.40 5.08 7.75
CA TRP A 190 5.25 5.77 6.47
C TRP A 190 6.44 5.47 5.57
N VAL A 191 6.18 4.69 4.52
CA VAL A 191 7.14 4.30 3.50
C VAL A 191 7.04 5.30 2.35
N CYS A 192 7.97 6.26 2.31
CA CYS A 192 7.88 7.44 1.46
C CYS A 192 8.80 7.33 0.25
N ALA A 193 8.27 7.62 -0.94
CA ALA A 193 9.08 7.79 -2.14
C ALA A 193 9.74 9.18 -2.17
N GLU A 194 10.96 9.30 -2.68
CA GLU A 194 11.65 10.61 -2.78
C GLU A 194 10.83 11.60 -3.60
N ASP A 195 10.47 11.25 -4.83
CA ASP A 195 9.66 12.07 -5.73
C ASP A 195 8.27 11.43 -5.95
N ASP A 196 7.29 11.90 -5.19
CA ASP A 196 5.93 11.37 -5.20
C ASP A 196 4.95 12.41 -5.74
N MET A 197 4.19 12.03 -6.76
CA MET A 197 3.19 12.93 -7.37
C MET A 197 1.97 13.20 -6.49
N SER A 198 1.66 12.30 -5.55
CA SER A 198 0.53 12.37 -4.61
C SER A 198 1.00 12.84 -3.24
N PHE A 199 1.95 12.14 -2.62
CA PHE A 199 2.47 12.43 -1.28
C PHE A 199 3.79 13.21 -1.35
N LYS A 200 3.70 14.42 -1.89
CA LYS A 200 4.85 15.32 -2.12
C LYS A 200 5.52 15.72 -0.82
N LYS A 201 6.84 16.00 -0.90
CA LYS A 201 7.67 16.40 0.25
C LYS A 201 7.02 17.41 1.21
N PRO A 202 6.40 18.52 0.78
CA PRO A 202 5.76 19.46 1.72
C PRO A 202 4.66 18.82 2.57
N LEU A 203 3.84 17.95 1.99
CA LEU A 203 2.79 17.23 2.72
C LEU A 203 3.38 16.14 3.62
N ARG A 204 4.51 15.53 3.23
CA ARG A 204 5.24 14.56 4.07
C ARG A 204 5.84 15.23 5.29
N ASP A 205 6.53 16.35 5.09
CA ASP A 205 7.13 17.15 6.15
C ASP A 205 6.04 17.62 7.13
N GLU A 206 4.88 18.05 6.62
CA GLU A 206 3.73 18.41 7.44
C GLU A 206 3.15 17.20 8.20
N ALA A 207 3.06 16.03 7.55
CA ALA A 207 2.59 14.80 8.19
C ALA A 207 3.51 14.41 9.36
N GLU A 208 4.82 14.36 9.14
CA GLU A 208 5.80 14.05 10.18
C GLU A 208 5.74 15.06 11.33
N ALA A 209 5.62 16.36 11.01
CA ALA A 209 5.46 17.40 12.02
C ALA A 209 4.17 17.23 12.85
N ILE A 210 3.07 16.78 12.24
CA ILE A 210 1.82 16.48 12.94
C ILE A 210 2.00 15.37 13.96
N PHE A 211 2.68 14.27 13.60
CA PHE A 211 2.94 13.18 14.53
C PHE A 211 3.95 13.57 15.60
N ALA A 212 5.02 14.28 15.23
CA ALA A 212 6.02 14.80 16.17
C ALA A 212 5.40 15.74 17.21
N ALA A 213 4.45 16.58 16.81
CA ALA A 213 3.75 17.49 17.71
C ALA A 213 2.85 16.79 18.74
N ARG A 214 2.59 15.48 18.60
CA ARG A 214 1.85 14.68 19.59
C ARG A 214 2.74 14.07 20.65
N LYS A 215 4.06 14.20 20.54
CA LYS A 215 4.98 13.73 21.56
C LYS A 215 4.58 14.31 22.93
N ASP A 216 4.52 13.45 23.94
CA ASP A 216 4.13 13.78 25.32
C ASP A 216 2.65 14.22 25.48
N LYS A 217 1.79 14.01 24.48
CA LYS A 217 0.34 14.27 24.55
C LYS A 217 -0.48 12.98 24.64
N PRO A 218 -1.73 13.03 25.16
CA PRO A 218 -2.59 11.85 25.27
C PRO A 218 -2.94 11.18 23.93
N ASP A 219 -2.86 11.92 22.83
CA ASP A 219 -3.11 11.44 21.47
C ASP A 219 -1.83 10.97 20.76
N PHE A 220 -0.71 10.81 21.49
CA PHE A 220 0.50 10.22 20.97
C PHE A 220 0.24 8.80 20.46
N VAL A 221 0.74 8.54 19.26
CA VAL A 221 0.82 7.21 18.66
C VAL A 221 2.23 7.00 18.17
N GLU A 222 2.72 5.77 18.28
CA GLU A 222 4.05 5.46 17.76
C GLU A 222 4.07 5.66 16.24
N TYR A 223 5.12 6.28 15.70
CA TYR A 223 5.21 6.56 14.29
C TYR A 223 6.65 6.45 13.77
N GLU A 224 6.78 6.17 12.48
CA GLU A 224 8.05 6.14 11.76
C GLU A 224 7.86 6.70 10.35
N PHE A 225 8.81 7.52 9.88
CA PHE A 225 8.88 7.97 8.49
C PHE A 225 10.23 7.57 7.92
N VAL A 226 10.23 6.96 6.73
CA VAL A 226 11.45 6.66 5.96
C VAL A 226 11.27 7.11 4.53
N ASP A 227 12.11 8.05 4.10
CA ASP A 227 12.23 8.46 2.70
C ASP A 227 13.27 7.58 1.97
N TYR A 228 12.81 6.88 0.93
CA TYR A 228 13.65 6.06 0.08
C TYR A 228 14.16 6.87 -1.11
N LYS A 229 15.47 7.15 -1.11
CA LYS A 229 16.12 7.89 -2.20
C LYS A 229 16.09 7.13 -3.52
N GLY A 230 16.07 7.86 -4.63
CA GLY A 230 16.05 7.31 -5.98
C GLY A 230 14.70 6.72 -6.40
N THR A 231 13.65 6.88 -5.60
CA THR A 231 12.34 6.25 -5.83
C THR A 231 11.24 7.24 -6.19
N CYS A 232 10.31 6.75 -7.01
CA CYS A 232 9.07 7.43 -7.38
C CYS A 232 7.84 6.70 -6.82
N HIS A 233 6.68 7.33 -6.99
CA HIS A 233 5.40 6.75 -6.60
C HIS A 233 5.21 5.31 -7.14
N GLY A 234 4.84 4.37 -6.27
CA GLY A 234 4.64 2.97 -6.64
C GLY A 234 5.84 2.06 -6.42
N PHE A 235 7.02 2.56 -6.04
CA PHE A 235 8.23 1.74 -5.90
C PHE A 235 8.07 0.53 -4.95
N ALA A 236 7.27 0.67 -3.89
CA ALA A 236 7.08 -0.41 -2.92
C ALA A 236 6.14 -1.51 -3.45
N ALA A 237 5.19 -1.18 -4.32
CA ALA A 237 4.29 -2.18 -4.93
C ALA A 237 4.82 -2.75 -6.25
N ARG A 238 5.51 -1.91 -7.03
CA ARG A 238 5.84 -2.14 -8.44
C ARG A 238 7.21 -1.53 -8.75
N PRO A 239 8.30 -2.04 -8.14
CA PRO A 239 9.63 -1.53 -8.43
C PRO A 239 10.00 -1.79 -9.90
N ASN A 240 10.68 -0.84 -10.53
CA ASN A 240 11.38 -1.14 -11.77
C ASN A 240 12.57 -2.06 -11.45
N LEU A 241 12.42 -3.35 -11.79
CA LEU A 241 13.40 -4.39 -11.50
C LEU A 241 14.71 -4.21 -12.28
N GLY A 242 14.70 -3.39 -13.34
CA GLY A 242 15.89 -3.02 -14.11
C GLY A 242 16.76 -1.94 -13.49
N ILE A 243 16.30 -1.31 -12.41
CA ILE A 243 17.05 -0.28 -11.68
C ILE A 243 17.35 -0.81 -10.28
N SER A 244 18.60 -1.24 -10.07
CA SER A 244 19.04 -1.86 -8.81
C SER A 244 18.70 -1.02 -7.58
N GLU A 245 18.88 0.30 -7.65
CA GLU A 245 18.57 1.21 -6.54
C GLU A 245 17.09 1.15 -6.13
N ILE A 246 16.17 1.11 -7.09
CA ILE A 246 14.74 1.02 -6.84
C ILE A 246 14.37 -0.36 -6.28
N TYR A 247 15.00 -1.43 -6.79
CA TYR A 247 14.76 -2.77 -6.27
C TYR A 247 15.29 -2.96 -4.84
N GLU A 248 16.44 -2.39 -4.51
CA GLU A 248 16.94 -2.37 -3.13
C GLU A 248 16.02 -1.56 -2.21
N ALA A 249 15.55 -0.39 -2.66
CA ALA A 249 14.58 0.40 -1.91
C ALA A 249 13.26 -0.35 -1.66
N HIS A 250 12.77 -1.09 -2.65
CA HIS A 250 11.60 -1.95 -2.50
C HIS A 250 11.80 -3.05 -1.43
N LYS A 251 12.95 -3.73 -1.46
CA LYS A 251 13.26 -4.74 -0.44
C LYS A 251 13.35 -4.13 0.97
N ALA A 252 13.95 -2.96 1.08
CA ALA A 252 14.05 -2.24 2.35
C ALA A 252 12.68 -1.73 2.84
N ALA A 253 11.80 -1.27 1.94
CA ALA A 253 10.41 -0.93 2.24
C ALA A 253 9.62 -2.14 2.76
N LEU A 254 9.81 -3.32 2.14
CA LEU A 254 9.20 -4.57 2.61
C LEU A 254 9.70 -4.98 4.00
N GLU A 255 11.00 -4.79 4.26
CA GLU A 255 11.60 -5.05 5.58
C GLU A 255 11.06 -4.10 6.65
N GLN A 256 10.99 -2.80 6.36
CA GLN A 256 10.39 -1.80 7.25
C GLN A 256 8.94 -2.17 7.57
N THR A 257 8.16 -2.54 6.54
CA THR A 257 6.76 -2.95 6.70
C THR A 257 6.64 -4.16 7.63
N ALA A 258 7.45 -5.19 7.41
CA ALA A 258 7.43 -6.39 8.23
C ALA A 258 7.88 -6.10 9.66
N ALA A 259 8.98 -5.37 9.85
CA ALA A 259 9.50 -5.00 11.16
C ALA A 259 8.47 -4.19 11.97
N TRP A 260 7.82 -3.22 11.34
CA TRP A 260 6.79 -2.41 11.97
C TRP A 260 5.60 -3.25 12.42
N LEU A 261 5.05 -4.07 11.52
CA LEU A 261 3.88 -4.91 11.83
C LEU A 261 4.21 -5.99 12.86
N SER A 262 5.40 -6.58 12.80
CA SER A 262 5.86 -7.52 13.83
C SER A 262 5.88 -6.86 15.20
N LYS A 263 6.51 -5.69 15.32
CA LYS A 263 6.62 -4.94 16.58
C LYS A 263 5.27 -4.51 17.15
N THR A 264 4.35 -4.06 16.31
CA THR A 264 3.11 -3.41 16.76
C THR A 264 1.93 -4.38 16.90
N LEU A 265 2.00 -5.55 16.27
CA LEU A 265 1.02 -6.62 16.40
C LEU A 265 1.46 -7.74 17.36
N GLU A 266 2.57 -7.57 18.07
CA GLU A 266 3.00 -8.43 19.18
C GLU A 266 1.94 -8.56 20.29
#